data_AF-A0A1A8Q3D3-F1
#
_entry.id   AF-A0A1A8Q3D3-F1
#
_cell.length_a   1.000
_cell.length_b   1.000
_cell.length_c   1.000
_cell.angle_alpha   90.00
_cell.angle_beta   90.00
_cell.angle_gamma   90.00
#
_symmetry.space_group_name_H-M   'P 1'
#
loop_
_entity.id
_entity.type
_entity.pdbx_description
1 polymer ?
#
loop_
_entity_poly.entity_id
_entity_poly.type
_entity_poly.pdbx_seq_one_letter_code
_entity_poly.pdbx_strand_id
1 'polypeptide(L)'
;LLPRLEDISEGDLLIGLASSGVHSNGFSLVRKVLEQAGLSYSAPAPFGRQGQSVGEVLLTPTNIYSRLLLPVLRSGAVKAYAHITGGGLLENIPRVLPRELAVELDASRWTIPPVFSWLHTEGRVSEEEMSRTFNCGVGAVLVVAPVDAQRVLRQLQVHLDAWIVGSVVHKQPGAPAVMVRNLTQSLLNVGGASGEELEVSTSSCHGNGITLHKRMRVGVLISGTGTNLQALMEQAKRPSSSAQIVVVISNRPGVLGLKKASLAGIQTRVVDHKLYGSRAEFDGTIDRVLEEFGVELVCLAGFMRILTGTFVRKWSGKLLNIHPSLLPSFKGVNAQKQALQAGVRVTGCTVHFVAEEVDAGAIIVQEAVPVMVGDTEESLSDRIREAEHRAFPAALELVSSGSVLLGDDGNICWKSQNK
;
A
#
# COMPACT_ATOMS: atom_id res chain seq x y z
N LEU A 1 15.67 27.87 8.01
CA LEU A 1 14.91 28.10 6.76
C LEU A 1 15.46 27.13 5.71
N LEU A 2 14.64 26.58 4.80
CA LEU A 2 15.13 25.75 3.69
C LEU A 2 15.17 26.58 2.39
N PRO A 3 16.09 26.29 1.45
CA PRO A 3 17.14 25.27 1.53
C PRO A 3 18.31 25.70 2.44
N ARG A 4 18.96 24.73 3.08
CA ARG A 4 20.23 24.89 3.80
C ARG A 4 21.36 24.50 2.86
N LEU A 5 21.71 25.41 1.96
CA LEU A 5 22.64 25.12 0.86
C LEU A 5 24.01 24.66 1.34
N GLU A 6 24.51 25.23 2.44
CA GLU A 6 25.81 24.88 3.04
C GLU A 6 25.83 23.46 3.64
N ASP A 7 24.67 22.89 3.95
CA ASP A 7 24.56 21.54 4.51
C ASP A 7 24.51 20.46 3.42
N ILE A 8 24.28 20.83 2.16
CA ILE A 8 24.09 19.88 1.05
C ILE A 8 25.45 19.47 0.49
N SER A 9 25.66 18.17 0.40
CA SER A 9 26.94 17.57 -0.01
C SER A 9 26.73 16.42 -0.99
N GLU A 10 27.75 16.13 -1.78
CA GLU A 10 27.78 14.92 -2.60
C GLU A 10 27.51 13.66 -1.75
N GLY A 11 26.72 12.74 -2.30
CA GLY A 11 26.26 11.53 -1.60
C GLY A 11 24.98 11.70 -0.78
N ASP A 12 24.48 12.93 -0.59
CA ASP A 12 23.13 13.13 -0.03
C ASP A 12 22.07 12.46 -0.88
N LEU A 13 21.00 11.99 -0.25
CA LEU A 13 19.96 11.22 -0.91
C LEU A 13 18.74 12.08 -1.21
N LEU A 14 18.09 11.78 -2.33
CA LEU A 14 16.83 12.39 -2.73
C LEU A 14 15.67 11.48 -2.37
N ILE A 15 14.73 11.99 -1.58
CA ILE A 15 13.46 11.31 -1.31
C ILE A 15 12.37 11.96 -2.16
N GLY A 16 11.82 11.21 -3.11
CA GLY A 16 10.69 11.62 -3.95
C GLY A 16 9.36 11.25 -3.31
N LEU A 17 8.41 12.18 -3.30
CA LEU A 17 7.03 11.99 -2.84
C LEU A 17 6.11 11.77 -4.03
N ALA A 18 5.17 10.84 -3.94
CA ALA A 18 4.24 10.54 -5.02
C ALA A 18 3.33 11.72 -5.36
N SER A 19 3.24 12.03 -6.66
CA SER A 19 2.18 12.89 -7.20
C SER A 19 0.87 12.13 -7.35
N SER A 20 -0.26 12.82 -7.27
CA SER A 20 -1.58 12.24 -7.55
C SER A 20 -1.91 12.17 -9.05
N GLY A 21 -1.01 12.66 -9.91
CA GLY A 21 -1.21 12.75 -11.35
C GLY A 21 -0.53 13.97 -11.95
N VAL A 22 -1.09 14.49 -13.04
CA VAL A 22 -0.57 15.67 -13.73
C VAL A 22 -0.83 16.92 -12.89
N HIS A 23 0.19 17.77 -12.71
CA HIS A 23 0.04 19.08 -12.09
C HIS A 23 -0.34 20.15 -13.13
N SER A 24 -0.93 21.26 -12.67
CA SER A 24 -1.60 22.28 -13.50
C SER A 24 -0.78 22.82 -14.69
N ASN A 25 0.55 22.90 -14.55
CA ASN A 25 1.41 23.53 -15.56
C ASN A 25 1.69 22.66 -16.81
N GLY A 26 1.28 21.39 -16.83
CA GLY A 26 1.42 20.50 -18.00
C GLY A 26 0.19 20.40 -18.90
N PHE A 27 -0.93 21.02 -18.53
CA PHE A 27 -2.23 20.77 -19.17
C PHE A 27 -2.35 21.26 -20.61
N SER A 28 -1.54 22.24 -21.04
CA SER A 28 -1.52 22.65 -22.45
C SER A 28 -1.07 21.52 -23.37
N LEU A 29 -0.04 20.77 -22.95
CA LEU A 29 0.44 19.60 -23.68
C LEU A 29 -0.56 18.43 -23.58
N VAL A 30 -1.12 18.18 -22.38
CA VAL A 30 -2.16 17.14 -22.21
C VAL A 30 -3.35 17.36 -23.13
N ARG A 31 -3.86 18.60 -23.23
CA ARG A 31 -4.99 18.92 -24.12
C ARG A 31 -4.68 18.64 -25.59
N LYS A 32 -3.46 18.98 -26.04
CA LYS A 32 -3.02 18.70 -27.40
C LYS A 32 -2.94 17.20 -27.69
N VAL A 33 -2.46 16.40 -26.73
CA VAL A 33 -2.42 14.93 -26.87
C VAL A 33 -3.83 14.34 -26.90
N LEU A 34 -4.75 14.83 -26.08
CA LEU A 34 -6.16 14.40 -26.11
C LEU A 34 -6.84 14.71 -27.45
N GLU A 35 -6.60 15.91 -28.00
CA GLU A 35 -7.11 16.31 -29.31
C GLU A 35 -6.58 15.39 -30.42
N GLN A 36 -5.27 15.11 -30.41
CA GLN A 36 -4.63 14.20 -31.36
C GLN A 36 -5.17 12.76 -31.24
N ALA A 37 -5.45 12.30 -30.02
CA ALA A 37 -6.01 10.97 -29.75
C ALA A 37 -7.53 10.88 -29.98
N GLY A 38 -8.21 12.00 -30.28
CA GLY A 38 -9.66 12.05 -30.44
C GLY A 38 -10.46 11.72 -29.17
N LEU A 39 -9.88 11.92 -27.98
CA LEU A 39 -10.50 11.57 -26.71
C LEU A 39 -11.24 12.76 -26.09
N SER A 40 -12.52 12.57 -25.76
CA SER A 40 -13.29 13.54 -24.98
C SER A 40 -13.08 13.33 -23.48
N TYR A 41 -13.35 14.36 -22.67
CA TYR A 41 -13.24 14.27 -21.21
C TYR A 41 -14.23 13.29 -20.57
N SER A 42 -15.37 13.03 -21.22
CA SER A 42 -16.37 12.06 -20.75
C SER A 42 -16.11 10.63 -21.24
N ALA A 43 -15.16 10.44 -22.17
CA ALA A 43 -14.79 9.12 -22.64
C ALA A 43 -14.10 8.30 -21.53
N PRO A 44 -14.18 6.95 -21.57
CA PRO A 44 -13.40 6.09 -20.70
C PRO A 44 -11.90 6.41 -20.77
N ALA A 45 -11.23 6.51 -19.62
CA ALA A 45 -9.82 6.84 -19.55
C ALA A 45 -8.96 5.60 -19.87
N PRO A 46 -8.15 5.60 -20.95
CA PRO A 46 -7.25 4.47 -21.26
C PRO A 46 -6.11 4.32 -20.25
N PHE A 47 -5.85 5.35 -19.46
CA PHE A 47 -4.84 5.40 -18.40
C PHE A 47 -5.45 5.50 -16.99
N GLY A 48 -6.77 5.36 -16.88
CA GLY A 48 -7.51 5.35 -15.62
C GLY A 48 -7.88 3.96 -15.15
N ARG A 49 -8.50 3.85 -13.97
CA ARG A 49 -9.13 2.61 -13.54
C ARG A 49 -10.38 2.35 -14.38
N GLN A 50 -10.80 1.08 -14.48
CA GLN A 50 -12.00 0.70 -15.21
C GLN A 50 -13.22 1.51 -14.73
N GLY A 51 -13.93 2.13 -15.67
CA GLY A 51 -15.10 2.96 -15.40
C GLY A 51 -14.81 4.42 -15.08
N GLN A 52 -13.55 4.84 -14.96
CA GLN A 52 -13.21 6.26 -14.86
C GLN A 52 -13.19 6.92 -16.25
N SER A 53 -13.64 8.17 -16.29
CA SER A 53 -13.52 9.04 -17.45
C SER A 53 -12.17 9.76 -17.49
N VAL A 54 -11.77 10.20 -18.69
CA VAL A 54 -10.55 11.01 -18.90
C VAL A 54 -10.54 12.24 -17.98
N GLY A 55 -11.67 12.93 -17.89
CA GLY A 55 -11.85 14.12 -17.05
C GLY A 55 -11.67 13.81 -15.58
N GLU A 56 -12.24 12.72 -15.06
CA GLU A 56 -12.07 12.32 -13.66
C GLU A 56 -10.62 12.04 -13.29
N VAL A 57 -9.86 11.37 -14.16
CA VAL A 57 -8.45 11.07 -13.90
C VAL A 57 -7.61 12.35 -13.95
N LEU A 58 -7.81 13.19 -14.98
CA LEU A 58 -7.05 14.43 -15.13
C LEU A 58 -7.38 15.47 -14.04
N LEU A 59 -8.61 15.50 -13.54
CA LEU A 59 -9.02 16.39 -12.46
C LEU A 59 -8.78 15.80 -11.07
N THR A 60 -7.99 14.72 -10.95
CA THR A 60 -7.60 14.17 -9.65
C THR A 60 -6.99 15.27 -8.78
N PRO A 61 -7.52 15.51 -7.56
CA PRO A 61 -7.01 16.54 -6.68
C PRO A 61 -5.50 16.40 -6.41
N THR A 62 -4.76 17.51 -6.48
CA THR A 62 -3.33 17.51 -6.18
C THR A 62 -3.09 17.25 -4.69
N ASN A 63 -2.12 16.39 -4.38
CA ASN A 63 -1.70 16.12 -3.00
C ASN A 63 -1.21 17.40 -2.30
N ILE A 64 -1.70 17.66 -1.09
CA ILE A 64 -1.24 18.76 -0.25
C ILE A 64 -0.14 18.27 0.69
N TYR A 65 1.12 18.47 0.31
CA TYR A 65 2.28 17.95 1.07
C TYR A 65 2.56 18.70 2.38
N SER A 66 2.10 19.95 2.51
CA SER A 66 2.49 20.82 3.64
C SER A 66 2.17 20.20 5.01
N ARG A 67 0.96 19.67 5.21
CA ARG A 67 0.58 19.03 6.49
C ARG A 67 1.39 17.77 6.78
N LEU A 68 1.69 16.99 5.74
CA LEU A 68 2.43 15.72 5.84
C LEU A 68 3.91 15.95 6.15
N LEU A 69 4.49 17.03 5.60
CA LEU A 69 5.90 17.32 5.70
C LEU A 69 6.28 18.05 7.00
N LEU A 70 5.35 18.79 7.62
CA LEU A 70 5.66 19.61 8.81
C LEU A 70 6.43 18.86 9.91
N PRO A 71 6.07 17.62 10.32
CA PRO A 71 6.81 16.88 11.33
C PRO A 71 8.25 16.56 10.89
N VAL A 72 8.42 16.15 9.63
CA VAL A 72 9.72 15.77 9.06
C VAL A 72 10.61 17.00 8.91
N LEU A 73 10.07 18.12 8.43
CA LEU A 73 10.81 19.38 8.29
C LEU A 73 11.25 19.92 9.65
N ARG A 74 10.41 19.82 10.68
CA ARG A 74 10.73 20.26 12.05
C ARG A 74 11.80 19.40 12.73
N SER A 75 12.02 18.18 12.26
CA SER A 75 13.07 17.30 12.81
C SER A 75 14.49 17.77 12.50
N GLY A 76 14.67 18.73 11.59
CA GLY A 76 15.99 19.19 11.15
C GLY A 76 16.73 18.23 10.21
N ALA A 77 16.11 17.10 9.83
CA ALA A 77 16.72 16.09 8.95
C ALA A 77 16.76 16.50 7.46
N VAL A 78 15.87 17.41 7.04
CA VAL A 78 15.73 17.82 5.64
C VAL A 78 16.61 19.02 5.36
N LYS A 79 17.49 18.90 4.36
CA LYS A 79 18.42 19.95 3.92
C LYS A 79 17.80 20.87 2.86
N ALA A 80 16.98 20.31 1.97
CA ALA A 80 16.23 21.07 0.97
C ALA A 80 14.90 20.39 0.62
N TYR A 81 13.97 21.18 0.08
CA TYR A 81 12.66 20.73 -0.41
C TYR A 81 12.33 21.41 -1.73
N ALA A 82 12.02 20.63 -2.77
CA ALA A 82 11.52 21.10 -4.05
C ALA A 82 10.11 20.56 -4.31
N HIS A 83 9.16 21.44 -4.60
CA HIS A 83 7.86 21.04 -5.11
C HIS A 83 7.93 20.93 -6.64
N ILE A 84 7.58 19.78 -7.20
CA ILE A 84 7.70 19.52 -8.64
C ILE A 84 6.42 19.98 -9.31
N THR A 85 6.49 21.12 -10.01
CA THR A 85 5.31 21.76 -10.62
C THR A 85 5.55 22.04 -12.10
N GLY A 86 5.54 23.30 -12.53
CA GLY A 86 5.94 23.68 -13.89
C GLY A 86 7.44 23.58 -14.04
N GLY A 87 7.94 23.17 -15.20
CA GLY A 87 9.36 22.89 -15.40
C GLY A 87 9.80 21.51 -14.88
N GLY A 88 8.84 20.67 -14.45
CA GLY A 88 9.06 19.24 -14.20
C GLY A 88 10.18 18.94 -13.22
N LEU A 89 10.84 17.80 -13.41
CA LEU A 89 12.00 17.39 -12.61
C LEU A 89 13.22 18.29 -12.88
N LEU A 90 13.39 18.71 -14.13
CA LEU A 90 14.62 19.37 -14.60
C LEU A 90 14.80 20.79 -14.07
N GLU A 91 13.71 21.54 -13.85
CA GLU A 91 13.82 22.96 -13.45
C GLU A 91 13.55 23.21 -11.97
N ASN A 92 12.80 22.36 -11.29
CA ASN A 92 12.42 22.59 -9.89
C ASN A 92 13.52 22.17 -8.90
N ILE A 93 14.16 21.02 -9.13
CA ILE A 93 15.19 20.49 -8.23
C ILE A 93 16.43 21.39 -8.16
N PRO A 94 16.97 21.94 -9.27
CA PRO A 94 18.14 22.83 -9.22
C PRO A 94 17.95 24.12 -8.43
N ARG A 95 16.71 24.58 -8.20
CA ARG A 95 16.42 25.82 -7.45
C ARG A 95 16.77 25.72 -5.97
N VAL A 96 16.97 24.50 -5.46
CA VAL A 96 17.24 24.23 -4.05
C VAL A 96 18.60 23.55 -3.81
N LEU A 97 19.47 23.56 -4.83
CA LEU A 97 20.80 22.96 -4.81
C LEU A 97 21.90 24.02 -4.99
N PRO A 98 23.10 23.79 -4.42
CA PRO A 98 24.29 24.55 -4.79
C PRO A 98 24.63 24.41 -6.28
N ARG A 99 25.30 25.41 -6.87
CA ARG A 99 25.54 25.48 -8.33
C ARG A 99 26.52 24.42 -8.82
N GLU A 100 27.41 23.99 -7.94
CA GLU A 100 28.45 22.99 -8.10
C GLU A 100 27.95 21.55 -7.93
N LEU A 101 26.70 21.37 -7.50
CA LEU A 101 26.08 20.06 -7.33
C LEU A 101 25.00 19.82 -8.40
N ALA A 102 24.81 18.55 -8.71
CA ALA A 102 23.76 18.04 -9.57
C ALA A 102 23.07 16.86 -8.88
N VAL A 103 22.03 16.33 -9.50
CA VAL A 103 21.36 15.12 -9.01
C VAL A 103 21.25 14.08 -10.10
N GLU A 104 21.43 12.82 -9.69
CA GLU A 104 21.11 11.67 -10.51
C GLU A 104 19.87 10.99 -9.92
N LEU A 105 18.80 10.99 -10.71
CA LEU A 105 17.55 10.29 -10.43
C LEU A 105 17.53 8.98 -11.21
N ASP A 106 16.89 7.96 -10.66
CA ASP A 106 16.67 6.67 -11.30
C ASP A 106 15.18 6.34 -11.30
N ALA A 107 14.55 6.50 -12.47
CA ALA A 107 13.11 6.31 -12.66
C ALA A 107 12.63 4.89 -12.44
N SER A 108 13.53 3.91 -12.30
CA SER A 108 13.15 2.56 -11.88
C SER A 108 12.80 2.46 -10.40
N ARG A 109 13.10 3.51 -9.61
CA ARG A 109 12.96 3.52 -8.15
C ARG A 109 11.63 4.06 -7.65
N TRP A 110 10.79 4.63 -8.53
CA TRP A 110 9.45 5.08 -8.17
C TRP A 110 8.42 4.61 -9.19
N THR A 111 7.16 4.58 -8.76
CA THR A 111 6.05 4.22 -9.63
C THR A 111 5.60 5.43 -10.44
N ILE A 112 5.64 5.32 -11.76
CA ILE A 112 5.12 6.35 -12.67
C ILE A 112 3.63 6.06 -12.94
N PRO A 113 2.71 7.00 -12.64
CA PRO A 113 1.30 6.83 -12.95
C PRO A 113 1.03 6.59 -14.46
N PRO A 114 0.08 5.71 -14.83
CA PRO A 114 -0.17 5.33 -16.23
C PRO A 114 -0.47 6.50 -17.18
N VAL A 115 -1.00 7.62 -16.66
CA VAL A 115 -1.23 8.84 -17.46
C VAL A 115 0.04 9.35 -18.11
N PHE A 116 1.21 9.23 -17.46
CA PHE A 116 2.47 9.70 -18.04
C PHE A 116 2.98 8.74 -19.12
N SER A 117 2.81 7.43 -18.94
CA SER A 117 3.10 6.42 -19.96
C SER A 117 2.24 6.61 -21.21
N TRP A 118 0.96 6.92 -21.01
CA TRP A 118 0.04 7.24 -22.09
C TRP A 118 0.44 8.54 -22.80
N LEU A 119 0.77 9.61 -22.05
CA LEU A 119 1.25 10.87 -22.65
C LEU A 119 2.52 10.67 -23.47
N HIS A 120 3.46 9.86 -22.98
CA HIS A 120 4.68 9.51 -23.70
C HIS A 120 4.38 8.76 -25.00
N THR A 121 3.55 7.71 -24.92
CA THR A 121 3.29 6.81 -26.05
C THR A 121 2.34 7.42 -27.08
N GLU A 122 1.16 7.85 -26.65
CA GLU A 122 0.11 8.40 -27.53
C GLU A 122 0.48 9.79 -28.03
N GLY A 123 1.01 10.62 -27.12
CA GLY A 123 1.44 11.98 -27.44
C GLY A 123 2.79 12.07 -28.13
N ARG A 124 3.52 10.94 -28.24
CA ARG A 124 4.90 10.88 -28.74
C ARG A 124 5.80 11.92 -28.07
N VAL A 125 5.59 12.17 -26.79
CA VAL A 125 6.32 13.18 -26.02
C VAL A 125 7.69 12.59 -25.67
N SER A 126 8.77 13.27 -26.06
CA SER A 126 10.14 12.80 -25.83
C SER A 126 10.47 12.70 -24.34
N GLU A 127 11.48 11.90 -23.97
CA GLU A 127 11.94 11.76 -22.58
C GLU A 127 12.35 13.11 -21.96
N GLU A 128 13.02 13.96 -22.75
CA GLU A 128 13.42 15.30 -22.34
C GLU A 128 12.20 16.18 -22.04
N GLU A 129 11.21 16.19 -22.93
CA GLU A 129 9.98 16.97 -22.75
C GLU A 129 9.14 16.41 -21.60
N MET A 130 9.09 15.08 -21.41
CA MET A 130 8.45 14.45 -20.27
C MET A 130 9.07 14.92 -18.95
N SER A 131 10.39 14.91 -18.86
CA SER A 131 11.14 15.34 -17.67
C SER A 131 11.03 16.84 -17.40
N ARG A 132 10.92 17.64 -18.46
CA ARG A 132 10.85 19.11 -18.39
C ARG A 132 9.44 19.61 -18.10
N THR A 133 8.42 18.96 -18.61
CA THR A 133 7.05 19.46 -18.49
C THR A 133 6.29 18.78 -17.35
N PHE A 134 6.57 17.50 -17.08
CA PHE A 134 5.82 16.71 -16.12
C PHE A 134 6.63 16.32 -14.88
N ASN A 135 5.89 16.01 -13.82
CA ASN A 135 6.45 15.49 -12.58
C ASN A 135 6.79 13.99 -12.65
N CYS A 136 6.29 13.30 -13.69
CA CYS A 136 6.51 11.87 -13.94
C CYS A 136 6.29 10.97 -12.71
N GLY A 137 5.32 11.30 -11.85
CA GLY A 137 5.00 10.55 -10.64
C GLY A 137 5.62 11.08 -9.34
N VAL A 138 6.55 12.04 -9.41
CA VAL A 138 7.20 12.63 -8.23
C VAL A 138 6.71 14.05 -8.02
N GLY A 139 5.79 14.26 -7.08
CA GLY A 139 5.20 15.57 -6.82
C GLY A 139 6.08 16.50 -5.98
N ALA A 140 6.99 15.96 -5.17
CA ALA A 140 7.96 16.75 -4.42
C ALA A 140 9.23 15.93 -4.13
N VAL A 141 10.34 16.62 -3.84
CA VAL A 141 11.64 16.02 -3.53
C VAL A 141 12.20 16.65 -2.26
N LEU A 142 12.76 15.82 -1.38
CA LEU A 142 13.53 16.22 -0.21
C LEU A 142 15.00 15.81 -0.40
N VAL A 143 15.94 16.66 0.02
CA VAL A 143 17.36 16.31 0.13
C VAL A 143 17.67 16.03 1.59
N VAL A 144 18.28 14.88 1.89
CA VAL A 144 18.58 14.42 3.24
C VAL A 144 19.96 13.77 3.31
N ALA A 145 20.58 13.80 4.48
CA ALA A 145 21.81 13.04 4.71
C ALA A 145 21.54 11.52 4.61
N PRO A 146 22.51 10.69 4.19
CA PRO A 146 22.34 9.24 4.13
C PRO A 146 21.91 8.61 5.47
N VAL A 147 22.45 9.13 6.57
CA VAL A 147 22.14 8.68 7.95
C VAL A 147 20.67 8.92 8.33
N ASP A 148 20.03 9.93 7.73
CA ASP A 148 18.66 10.30 8.01
C ASP A 148 17.66 9.72 7.00
N ALA A 149 18.14 9.29 5.83
CA ALA A 149 17.29 8.94 4.70
C ALA A 149 16.25 7.87 5.03
N GLN A 150 16.65 6.76 5.64
CA GLN A 150 15.73 5.67 5.95
C GLN A 150 14.71 6.07 7.03
N ARG A 151 15.13 6.90 8.00
CA ARG A 151 14.23 7.40 9.06
C ARG A 151 13.18 8.34 8.48
N VAL A 152 13.61 9.30 7.65
CA VAL A 152 12.72 10.26 6.98
C VAL A 152 11.78 9.53 6.02
N LEU A 153 12.29 8.59 5.22
CA LEU A 153 11.50 7.79 4.29
C LEU A 153 10.38 7.05 5.01
N ARG A 154 10.68 6.34 6.11
CA ARG A 154 9.67 5.62 6.90
C ARG A 154 8.59 6.55 7.46
N GLN A 155 8.96 7.74 7.94
CA GLN A 155 7.99 8.70 8.45
C GLN A 155 7.02 9.19 7.36
N LEU A 156 7.53 9.37 6.14
CA LEU A 156 6.72 9.81 5.00
C LEU A 156 5.81 8.69 4.49
N GLN A 157 6.32 7.46 4.42
CA GLN A 157 5.61 6.27 3.95
C GLN A 157 4.39 5.88 4.80
N VAL A 158 4.27 6.42 6.02
CA VAL A 158 3.04 6.28 6.82
C VAL A 158 1.84 6.98 6.16
N HIS A 159 2.08 8.06 5.41
CA HIS A 159 1.03 8.94 4.92
C HIS A 159 0.88 8.97 3.40
N LEU A 160 1.97 8.77 2.66
CA LEU A 160 1.97 8.77 1.20
C LEU A 160 3.10 7.89 0.66
N ASP A 161 2.96 7.44 -0.58
CA ASP A 161 4.05 6.77 -1.27
C ASP A 161 5.26 7.72 -1.41
N ALA A 162 6.43 7.20 -1.07
CA ALA A 162 7.70 7.91 -1.16
C ALA A 162 8.84 6.91 -1.38
N TRP A 163 9.91 7.36 -2.05
CA TRP A 163 11.03 6.51 -2.44
C TRP A 163 12.35 7.28 -2.35
N ILE A 164 13.46 6.57 -2.13
CA ILE A 164 14.79 7.14 -2.40
C ILE A 164 14.99 7.07 -3.92
N VAL A 165 14.83 8.21 -4.57
CA VAL A 165 14.78 8.31 -6.04
C VAL A 165 16.13 8.59 -6.68
N GLY A 166 17.15 8.93 -5.89
CA GLY A 166 18.43 9.34 -6.41
C GLY A 166 19.39 9.86 -5.36
N SER A 167 20.50 10.44 -5.83
CA SER A 167 21.54 11.04 -4.99
C SER A 167 22.07 12.34 -5.58
N VAL A 168 22.63 13.18 -4.71
CA VAL A 168 23.38 14.38 -5.06
C VAL A 168 24.77 13.97 -5.51
N VAL A 169 25.22 14.52 -6.63
CA VAL A 169 26.54 14.25 -7.24
C VAL A 169 27.25 15.56 -7.55
N HIS A 170 28.56 15.52 -7.74
CA HIS A 170 29.28 16.69 -8.24
C HIS A 170 28.86 17.03 -9.69
N LYS A 171 28.62 18.31 -9.97
CA LYS A 171 28.20 18.76 -11.31
C LYS A 171 29.41 18.89 -12.23
N GLN A 172 29.48 18.02 -13.24
CA GLN A 172 30.51 18.11 -14.28
C GLN A 172 30.32 19.37 -15.16
N PRO A 173 31.41 20.01 -15.63
CA PRO A 173 31.31 21.15 -16.54
C PRO A 173 30.48 20.82 -17.79
N GLY A 174 29.48 21.65 -18.10
CA GLY A 174 28.59 21.45 -19.26
C GLY A 174 27.50 20.40 -19.09
N ALA A 175 27.50 19.62 -18.00
CA ALA A 175 26.45 18.64 -17.70
C ALA A 175 25.17 19.30 -17.16
N PRO A 176 23.98 18.70 -17.40
CA PRO A 176 22.73 19.17 -16.82
C PRO A 176 22.75 19.04 -15.29
N ALA A 177 21.99 19.88 -14.60
CA ALA A 177 21.88 19.84 -13.13
C ALA A 177 21.02 18.67 -12.62
N VAL A 178 20.23 18.05 -13.49
CA VAL A 178 19.40 16.88 -13.20
C VAL A 178 19.60 15.88 -14.32
N MET A 179 19.96 14.65 -13.97
CA MET A 179 20.00 13.52 -14.88
C MET A 179 18.96 12.50 -14.43
N VAL A 180 18.08 12.07 -15.33
CA VAL A 180 17.09 11.03 -15.03
C VAL A 180 17.45 9.78 -15.81
N ARG A 181 17.81 8.71 -15.11
CA ARG A 181 18.11 7.40 -15.70
C ARG A 181 16.84 6.56 -15.80
N ASN A 182 16.79 5.68 -16.80
CA ASN A 182 15.74 4.68 -16.99
C ASN A 182 14.32 5.22 -17.19
N LEU A 183 14.12 6.51 -17.51
CA LEU A 183 12.78 7.10 -17.57
C LEU A 183 11.94 6.48 -18.69
N THR A 184 12.49 6.36 -19.89
CA THR A 184 11.79 5.72 -21.02
C THR A 184 11.39 4.27 -20.69
N GLN A 185 12.30 3.48 -20.10
CA GLN A 185 11.98 2.10 -19.72
C GLN A 185 10.86 2.04 -18.67
N SER A 186 10.90 2.92 -17.67
CA SER A 186 9.86 2.99 -16.64
C SER A 186 8.51 3.47 -17.18
N LEU A 187 8.52 4.36 -18.18
CA LEU A 187 7.30 4.80 -18.88
C LEU A 187 6.69 3.67 -19.72
N LEU A 188 7.51 2.83 -20.35
CA LEU A 188 7.05 1.76 -21.24
C LEU A 188 6.69 0.45 -20.53
N ASN A 189 7.14 0.23 -19.28
CA ASN A 189 6.86 -0.98 -18.49
C ASN A 189 5.41 -1.10 -17.95
N VAL A 190 4.44 -0.48 -18.62
CA VAL A 190 3.01 -0.58 -18.28
C VAL A 190 2.35 -1.64 -19.15
N GLY A 191 2.58 -2.92 -18.83
CA GLY A 191 1.89 -4.04 -19.48
C GLY A 191 2.65 -5.36 -19.45
N GLY A 192 2.27 -6.27 -18.55
CA GLY A 192 2.78 -7.63 -18.46
C GLY A 192 1.73 -8.60 -17.92
N ALA A 193 0.52 -8.57 -18.51
CA ALA A 193 -0.51 -9.58 -18.34
C ALA A 193 -1.27 -9.74 -19.67
N SER A 194 -0.65 -10.44 -20.61
CA SER A 194 -1.29 -11.11 -21.74
C SER A 194 -0.36 -12.22 -22.17
N GLY A 195 -0.83 -13.47 -22.09
CA GLY A 195 -0.04 -14.64 -22.40
C GLY A 195 0.27 -14.75 -23.90
N GLU A 196 1.48 -15.17 -24.20
CA GLU A 196 1.83 -16.02 -25.34
C GLU A 196 3.15 -16.72 -25.01
N GLU A 197 3.18 -18.04 -25.21
CA GLU A 197 4.36 -18.89 -25.13
C GLU A 197 5.33 -18.53 -26.26
N LEU A 198 6.63 -18.45 -25.98
CA LEU A 198 7.65 -18.78 -26.97
C LEU A 198 9.01 -19.09 -26.33
N GLU A 199 9.68 -20.02 -27.00
CA GLU A 199 10.70 -20.92 -26.51
C GLU A 199 12.10 -20.30 -26.32
N VAL A 200 12.86 -21.05 -25.54
CA VAL A 200 14.29 -21.02 -25.24
C VAL A 200 15.19 -20.52 -26.39
N SER A 201 16.05 -19.55 -26.08
CA SER A 201 17.43 -19.55 -26.59
C SER A 201 18.41 -19.13 -25.50
N THR A 202 19.25 -20.08 -25.13
CA THR A 202 20.34 -19.96 -24.16
C THR A 202 21.40 -18.95 -24.60
N SER A 203 21.72 -17.98 -23.75
CA SER A 203 23.09 -17.43 -23.67
C SER A 203 23.33 -16.81 -22.30
N SER A 204 24.32 -17.34 -21.60
CA SER A 204 24.78 -16.97 -20.27
C SER A 204 25.29 -15.52 -20.19
N CYS A 205 24.83 -14.77 -19.19
CA CYS A 205 25.62 -13.74 -18.53
C CYS A 205 25.18 -13.60 -17.06
N HIS A 206 26.18 -13.65 -16.17
CA HIS A 206 26.01 -13.61 -14.73
C HIS A 206 25.59 -12.19 -14.28
N GLY A 207 24.49 -12.07 -13.53
CA GLY A 207 24.09 -10.84 -12.86
C GLY A 207 23.00 -11.13 -11.83
N ASN A 208 23.26 -10.76 -10.57
CA ASN A 208 22.40 -11.00 -9.40
C ASN A 208 20.91 -10.73 -9.69
N GLY A 209 20.12 -11.80 -9.69
CA GLY A 209 18.66 -11.71 -9.80
C GLY A 209 18.06 -11.06 -8.56
N ILE A 210 17.36 -9.94 -8.76
CA ILE A 210 16.34 -9.49 -7.82
C ILE A 210 15.20 -10.51 -7.94
N THR A 211 15.14 -11.47 -7.03
CA THR A 211 14.02 -12.39 -6.93
C THR A 211 12.76 -11.58 -6.66
N LEU A 212 11.82 -11.56 -7.61
CA LEU A 212 10.46 -11.07 -7.38
C LEU A 212 9.90 -11.85 -6.18
N HIS A 213 9.80 -11.23 -5.01
CA HIS A 213 9.22 -11.91 -3.85
C HIS A 213 7.75 -12.21 -4.19
N LYS A 214 7.44 -13.49 -4.34
CA LYS A 214 6.07 -13.98 -4.54
C LYS A 214 5.21 -13.48 -3.37
N ARG A 215 4.22 -12.64 -3.65
CA ARG A 215 3.26 -12.19 -2.63
C ARG A 215 2.46 -13.39 -2.12
N MET A 216 2.28 -13.45 -0.82
CA MET A 216 1.45 -14.44 -0.16
C MET A 216 -0.01 -14.26 -0.58
N ARG A 217 -0.65 -15.34 -1.03
CA ARG A 217 -2.05 -15.33 -1.46
C ARG A 217 -2.97 -15.38 -0.25
N VAL A 218 -3.88 -14.40 -0.14
CA VAL A 218 -4.72 -14.19 1.04
C VAL A 218 -6.19 -14.41 0.69
N GLY A 219 -6.88 -15.20 1.51
CA GLY A 219 -8.34 -15.32 1.51
C GLY A 219 -8.93 -14.52 2.67
N VAL A 220 -9.96 -13.71 2.43
CA VAL A 220 -10.62 -12.93 3.49
C VAL A 220 -12.04 -13.43 3.69
N LEU A 221 -12.37 -13.81 4.93
CA LEU A 221 -13.70 -14.27 5.34
C LEU A 221 -14.46 -13.13 6.03
N ILE A 222 -15.71 -12.89 5.60
CA ILE A 222 -16.55 -11.77 6.08
C ILE A 222 -18.00 -12.19 6.35
N SER A 223 -18.73 -11.38 7.12
CA SER A 223 -20.18 -11.54 7.34
C SER A 223 -21.03 -10.29 7.15
N GLY A 224 -20.43 -9.14 6.79
CA GLY A 224 -21.12 -7.86 6.86
C GLY A 224 -20.53 -6.73 6.02
N THR A 225 -20.43 -5.54 6.63
CA THR A 225 -20.10 -4.27 5.94
C THR A 225 -18.69 -4.23 5.36
N GLY A 226 -17.77 -5.05 5.88
CA GLY A 226 -16.41 -5.19 5.36
C GLY A 226 -15.56 -3.94 5.55
N THR A 227 -15.59 -3.31 6.72
CA THR A 227 -14.72 -2.15 7.01
C THR A 227 -13.25 -2.59 7.17
N ASN A 228 -13.01 -3.65 7.96
CA ASN A 228 -11.68 -4.30 8.03
C ASN A 228 -11.21 -4.84 6.67
N LEU A 229 -12.12 -5.44 5.90
CA LEU A 229 -11.81 -5.86 4.53
C LEU A 229 -11.30 -4.68 3.68
N GLN A 230 -11.93 -3.51 3.76
CA GLN A 230 -11.46 -2.32 3.05
C GLN A 230 -10.01 -1.97 3.43
N ALA A 231 -9.71 -1.94 4.73
CA ALA A 231 -8.36 -1.65 5.21
C ALA A 231 -7.32 -2.67 4.70
N LEU A 232 -7.66 -3.97 4.72
CA LEU A 232 -6.80 -5.02 4.18
C LEU A 232 -6.60 -4.89 2.67
N MET A 233 -7.64 -4.57 1.91
CA MET A 233 -7.55 -4.35 0.46
C MET A 233 -6.64 -3.17 0.13
N GLU A 234 -6.75 -2.05 0.86
CA GLU A 234 -5.87 -0.90 0.64
C GLU A 234 -4.40 -1.21 0.98
N GLN A 235 -4.13 -2.04 2.00
CA GLN A 235 -2.79 -2.52 2.28
C GLN A 235 -2.25 -3.43 1.18
N ALA A 236 -3.01 -4.45 0.77
CA ALA A 236 -2.58 -5.42 -0.24
C ALA A 236 -2.38 -4.79 -1.64
N LYS A 237 -3.03 -3.66 -1.93
CA LYS A 237 -2.81 -2.88 -3.16
C LYS A 237 -1.45 -2.20 -3.20
N ARG A 238 -0.78 -1.98 -2.06
CA ARG A 238 0.52 -1.30 -2.02
C ARG A 238 1.56 -2.10 -2.81
N PRO A 239 2.42 -1.48 -3.63
CA PRO A 239 3.50 -2.17 -4.34
C PRO A 239 4.46 -2.94 -3.41
N SER A 240 4.68 -2.40 -2.21
CA SER A 240 5.52 -2.99 -1.17
C SER A 240 4.87 -4.10 -0.36
N SER A 241 3.55 -4.35 -0.53
CA SER A 241 2.89 -5.37 0.29
C SER A 241 3.34 -6.76 -0.13
N SER A 242 3.65 -7.56 0.89
CA SER A 242 3.96 -8.99 0.76
C SER A 242 2.69 -9.84 0.61
N ALA A 243 1.50 -9.22 0.63
CA ALA A 243 0.21 -9.88 0.55
C ALA A 243 -0.54 -9.55 -0.75
N GLN A 244 -1.30 -10.51 -1.25
CA GLN A 244 -2.27 -10.34 -2.34
C GLN A 244 -3.59 -10.99 -1.95
N ILE A 245 -4.68 -10.21 -1.87
CA ILE A 245 -6.01 -10.78 -1.62
C ILE A 245 -6.54 -11.38 -2.93
N VAL A 246 -6.70 -12.71 -2.94
CA VAL A 246 -7.11 -13.46 -4.13
C VAL A 246 -8.59 -13.83 -4.12
N VAL A 247 -9.21 -13.94 -2.93
CA VAL A 247 -10.63 -14.25 -2.79
C VAL A 247 -11.21 -13.63 -1.52
N VAL A 248 -12.46 -13.16 -1.62
CA VAL A 248 -13.29 -12.77 -0.47
C VAL A 248 -14.49 -13.71 -0.38
N ILE A 249 -14.63 -14.38 0.75
CA ILE A 249 -15.69 -15.36 0.98
C ILE A 249 -16.64 -14.78 2.04
N SER A 250 -17.93 -14.72 1.75
CA SER A 250 -18.95 -14.34 2.72
C SER A 250 -19.84 -15.50 3.09
N ASN A 251 -20.16 -15.65 4.37
CA ASN A 251 -21.17 -16.61 4.82
C ASN A 251 -22.61 -16.11 4.63
N ARG A 252 -22.79 -14.87 4.16
CA ARG A 252 -24.08 -14.23 3.91
C ARG A 252 -24.13 -13.66 2.49
N PRO A 253 -25.20 -13.91 1.73
CA PRO A 253 -25.38 -13.27 0.42
C PRO A 253 -25.63 -11.76 0.57
N GLY A 254 -25.30 -11.00 -0.47
CA GLY A 254 -25.69 -9.59 -0.61
C GLY A 254 -25.03 -8.58 0.34
N VAL A 255 -24.04 -8.99 1.14
CA VAL A 255 -23.37 -8.08 2.08
C VAL A 255 -22.52 -7.03 1.36
N LEU A 256 -22.41 -5.83 1.96
CA LEU A 256 -21.66 -4.71 1.38
C LEU A 256 -20.17 -5.03 1.18
N GLY A 257 -19.57 -5.87 2.04
CA GLY A 257 -18.18 -6.29 1.88
C GLY A 257 -17.90 -7.01 0.55
N LEU A 258 -18.84 -7.82 0.04
CA LEU A 258 -18.69 -8.47 -1.26
C LEU A 258 -18.71 -7.45 -2.40
N LYS A 259 -19.61 -6.46 -2.33
CA LYS A 259 -19.66 -5.37 -3.33
C LYS A 259 -18.34 -4.60 -3.38
N LYS A 260 -17.77 -4.28 -2.21
CA LYS A 260 -16.45 -3.61 -2.10
C LYS A 260 -15.33 -4.44 -2.74
N ALA A 261 -15.30 -5.75 -2.48
CA ALA A 261 -14.32 -6.66 -3.06
C ALA A 261 -14.43 -6.75 -4.59
N SER A 262 -15.65 -6.93 -5.11
CA SER A 262 -15.88 -6.99 -6.56
C SER A 262 -15.53 -5.67 -7.26
N LEU A 263 -15.85 -4.52 -6.66
CA LEU A 263 -15.42 -3.21 -7.18
C LEU A 263 -13.90 -3.02 -7.18
N ALA A 264 -13.19 -3.72 -6.30
CA ALA A 264 -11.73 -3.74 -6.27
C ALA A 264 -11.12 -4.80 -7.22
N GLY A 265 -11.93 -5.49 -8.03
CA GLY A 265 -11.47 -6.54 -8.95
C GLY A 265 -11.10 -7.86 -8.26
N ILE A 266 -11.47 -8.04 -7.00
CA ILE A 266 -11.18 -9.25 -6.24
C ILE A 266 -12.31 -10.25 -6.40
N GLN A 267 -11.95 -11.52 -6.61
CA GLN A 267 -12.90 -12.61 -6.77
C GLN A 267 -13.71 -12.80 -5.49
N THR A 268 -15.02 -12.99 -5.63
CA THR A 268 -15.94 -13.14 -4.51
C THR A 268 -16.65 -14.48 -4.57
N ARG A 269 -16.87 -15.10 -3.41
CA ARG A 269 -17.67 -16.31 -3.26
C ARG A 269 -18.64 -16.15 -2.09
N VAL A 270 -19.82 -16.72 -2.25
CA VAL A 270 -20.82 -16.81 -1.19
C VAL A 270 -20.95 -18.27 -0.80
N VAL A 271 -20.72 -18.56 0.47
CA VAL A 271 -20.97 -19.88 1.07
C VAL A 271 -22.03 -19.67 2.14
N ASP A 272 -23.30 -19.69 1.76
CA ASP A 272 -24.37 -19.41 2.73
C ASP A 272 -24.47 -20.55 3.76
N HIS A 273 -24.06 -20.26 5.00
CA HIS A 273 -24.09 -21.20 6.11
C HIS A 273 -25.47 -21.82 6.39
N LYS A 274 -26.56 -21.20 5.93
CA LYS A 274 -27.92 -21.74 6.06
C LYS A 274 -28.22 -22.91 5.13
N LEU A 275 -27.38 -23.13 4.11
CA LEU A 275 -27.57 -24.17 3.10
C LEU A 275 -26.86 -25.49 3.45
N TYR A 276 -26.22 -25.58 4.62
CA TYR A 276 -25.43 -26.75 5.03
C TYR A 276 -26.05 -27.42 6.26
N GLY A 277 -26.02 -28.75 6.29
CA GLY A 277 -26.59 -29.54 7.40
C GLY A 277 -25.70 -29.57 8.63
N SER A 278 -24.41 -29.27 8.48
CA SER A 278 -23.45 -29.23 9.58
C SER A 278 -22.38 -28.14 9.41
N ARG A 279 -21.73 -27.77 10.52
CA ARG A 279 -20.55 -26.89 10.50
C ARG A 279 -19.38 -27.50 9.72
N ALA A 280 -19.21 -28.82 9.79
CA ALA A 280 -18.14 -29.51 9.09
C ALA A 280 -18.30 -29.41 7.55
N GLU A 281 -19.52 -29.55 7.04
CA GLU A 281 -19.81 -29.37 5.61
C GLU A 281 -19.61 -27.92 5.15
N PHE A 282 -20.04 -26.97 5.97
CA PHE A 282 -19.86 -25.55 5.73
C PHE A 282 -18.38 -25.17 5.66
N ASP A 283 -17.60 -25.53 6.69
CA ASP A 283 -16.16 -25.25 6.75
C ASP A 283 -15.40 -25.97 5.63
N GLY A 284 -15.75 -27.23 5.34
CA GLY A 284 -15.16 -28.00 4.24
C GLY A 284 -15.45 -27.39 2.87
N THR A 285 -16.53 -26.62 2.72
CA THR A 285 -16.80 -25.88 1.48
C THR A 285 -16.01 -24.58 1.40
N ILE A 286 -15.87 -23.86 2.52
CA ILE A 286 -14.95 -22.71 2.58
C ILE A 286 -13.54 -23.16 2.23
N ASP A 287 -13.08 -24.25 2.83
CA ASP A 287 -11.74 -24.80 2.64
C ASP A 287 -11.46 -25.15 1.18
N ARG A 288 -12.40 -25.83 0.49
CA ARG A 288 -12.28 -26.10 -0.95
C ARG A 288 -12.16 -24.84 -1.80
N VAL A 289 -12.88 -23.78 -1.46
CA VAL A 289 -12.75 -22.49 -2.16
C VAL A 289 -11.38 -21.88 -1.87
N LEU A 290 -10.90 -21.92 -0.63
CA LEU A 290 -9.56 -21.41 -0.30
C LEU A 290 -8.46 -22.16 -1.08
N GLU A 291 -8.59 -23.48 -1.22
CA GLU A 291 -7.70 -24.31 -2.04
C GLU A 291 -7.80 -23.99 -3.55
N GLU A 292 -9.02 -23.84 -4.09
CA GLU A 292 -9.28 -23.46 -5.49
C GLU A 292 -8.52 -22.17 -5.86
N PHE A 293 -8.46 -21.21 -4.93
CA PHE A 293 -7.77 -19.95 -5.11
C PHE A 293 -6.31 -19.97 -4.63
N GLY A 294 -5.78 -21.11 -4.23
CA GLY A 294 -4.39 -21.27 -3.78
C GLY A 294 -4.03 -20.36 -2.61
N VAL A 295 -4.94 -20.20 -1.65
CA VAL A 295 -4.74 -19.33 -0.48
C VAL A 295 -3.64 -19.90 0.43
N GLU A 296 -2.75 -19.03 0.90
CA GLU A 296 -1.64 -19.33 1.79
C GLU A 296 -1.88 -18.76 3.22
N LEU A 297 -2.73 -17.73 3.35
CA LEU A 297 -3.11 -17.08 4.61
C LEU A 297 -4.58 -16.67 4.60
N VAL A 298 -5.28 -16.90 5.71
CA VAL A 298 -6.71 -16.57 5.84
C VAL A 298 -6.91 -15.48 6.88
N CYS A 299 -7.69 -14.46 6.57
CA CYS A 299 -8.05 -13.37 7.49
C CYS A 299 -9.54 -13.37 7.79
N LEU A 300 -9.91 -13.45 9.07
CA LEU A 300 -11.28 -13.30 9.56
C LEU A 300 -11.58 -11.81 9.81
N ALA A 301 -12.24 -11.16 8.86
CA ALA A 301 -12.56 -9.73 8.92
C ALA A 301 -14.04 -9.52 9.27
N GLY A 302 -14.37 -9.71 10.55
CA GLY A 302 -15.76 -9.67 11.02
C GLY A 302 -16.56 -10.89 10.57
N PHE A 303 -15.93 -12.07 10.61
CA PHE A 303 -16.56 -13.34 10.29
C PHE A 303 -17.30 -13.88 11.53
N MET A 304 -18.62 -13.86 11.49
CA MET A 304 -19.48 -14.12 12.65
C MET A 304 -19.86 -15.60 12.80
N ARG A 305 -18.91 -16.52 12.56
CA ARG A 305 -19.11 -17.97 12.68
C ARG A 305 -17.91 -18.62 13.37
N ILE A 306 -18.20 -19.54 14.30
CA ILE A 306 -17.19 -20.38 14.94
C ILE A 306 -16.77 -21.47 13.94
N LEU A 307 -15.48 -21.52 13.64
CA LEU A 307 -14.87 -22.56 12.80
C LEU A 307 -14.63 -23.84 13.61
N THR A 308 -14.71 -24.98 12.95
CA THR A 308 -14.44 -26.30 13.54
C THR A 308 -12.96 -26.49 13.84
N GLY A 309 -12.65 -27.31 14.84
CA GLY A 309 -11.26 -27.63 15.18
C GLY A 309 -10.48 -28.23 14.01
N THR A 310 -11.13 -28.99 13.13
CA THR A 310 -10.51 -29.52 11.91
C THR A 310 -10.04 -28.41 10.96
N PHE A 311 -10.88 -27.40 10.72
CA PHE A 311 -10.51 -26.25 9.90
C PHE A 311 -9.37 -25.45 10.55
N VAL A 312 -9.49 -25.17 11.85
CA VAL A 312 -8.49 -24.39 12.60
C VAL A 312 -7.13 -25.09 12.61
N ARG A 313 -7.07 -26.41 12.84
CA ARG A 313 -5.82 -27.18 12.80
C ARG A 313 -5.16 -27.15 11.42
N LYS A 314 -5.95 -27.28 10.34
CA LYS A 314 -5.43 -27.23 8.97
C LYS A 314 -4.77 -25.89 8.65
N TRP A 315 -5.38 -24.79 9.10
CA TRP A 315 -4.91 -23.43 8.87
C TRP A 315 -4.10 -22.87 10.05
N SER A 316 -3.59 -23.72 10.94
CA SER A 316 -2.77 -23.29 12.09
C SER A 316 -1.53 -22.53 11.60
N GLY A 317 -1.23 -21.39 12.25
CA GLY A 317 -0.18 -20.46 11.84
C GLY A 317 -0.47 -19.70 10.52
N LYS A 318 -1.64 -19.92 9.91
CA LYS A 318 -2.08 -19.32 8.63
C LYS A 318 -3.51 -18.78 8.70
N LEU A 319 -4.04 -18.56 9.90
CA LEU A 319 -5.39 -18.06 10.13
C LEU A 319 -5.35 -16.92 11.15
N LEU A 320 -5.71 -15.72 10.72
CA LEU A 320 -5.68 -14.49 11.52
C LEU A 320 -7.09 -14.02 11.85
N ASN A 321 -7.29 -13.49 13.05
CA ASN A 321 -8.53 -12.83 13.45
C ASN A 321 -8.24 -11.48 14.10
N ILE A 322 -9.15 -10.52 13.89
CA ILE A 322 -9.18 -9.25 14.63
C ILE A 322 -10.29 -9.31 15.67
N HIS A 323 -9.96 -8.94 16.91
CA HIS A 323 -10.87 -8.94 18.04
C HIS A 323 -10.95 -7.55 18.69
N PRO A 324 -12.15 -7.00 19.00
CA PRO A 324 -12.33 -5.62 19.50
C PRO A 324 -12.08 -5.49 21.01
N SER A 325 -11.00 -6.08 21.51
CA SER A 325 -10.48 -5.82 22.87
C SER A 325 -8.97 -5.99 22.93
N LEU A 326 -8.36 -5.59 24.04
CA LEU A 326 -7.01 -5.99 24.41
C LEU A 326 -7.06 -7.39 25.08
N LEU A 327 -6.91 -8.44 24.28
CA LEU A 327 -6.78 -9.81 24.80
C LEU A 327 -5.59 -9.89 25.78
N PRO A 328 -5.70 -10.68 26.87
CA PRO A 328 -6.71 -11.72 27.12
C PRO A 328 -8.06 -11.23 27.69
N SER A 329 -8.24 -9.93 27.89
CA SER A 329 -9.49 -9.38 28.44
C SER A 329 -10.64 -9.39 27.43
N PHE A 330 -11.86 -9.62 27.91
CA PHE A 330 -13.10 -9.50 27.13
C PHE A 330 -13.16 -10.41 25.89
N LYS A 331 -12.88 -11.71 26.05
CA LYS A 331 -13.05 -12.73 25.01
C LYS A 331 -14.53 -12.85 24.58
N GLY A 332 -14.75 -13.41 23.40
CA GLY A 332 -16.07 -13.72 22.88
C GLY A 332 -16.84 -12.51 22.36
N VAL A 333 -18.16 -12.66 22.23
CA VAL A 333 -18.99 -11.63 21.62
C VAL A 333 -19.19 -10.40 22.52
N ASN A 334 -19.50 -9.25 21.92
CA ASN A 334 -19.83 -7.99 22.61
C ASN A 334 -18.70 -7.45 23.51
N ALA A 335 -17.44 -7.58 23.09
CA ALA A 335 -16.28 -7.18 23.90
C ALA A 335 -16.30 -5.69 24.29
N GLN A 336 -16.83 -4.82 23.43
CA GLN A 336 -17.00 -3.39 23.71
C GLN A 336 -17.96 -3.14 24.87
N LYS A 337 -19.10 -3.86 24.88
CA LYS A 337 -20.07 -3.82 25.98
C LYS A 337 -19.45 -4.32 27.28
N GLN A 338 -18.69 -5.41 27.23
CA GLN A 338 -17.99 -5.95 28.40
C GLN A 338 -16.98 -4.93 28.96
N ALA A 339 -16.23 -4.23 28.09
CA ALA A 339 -15.29 -3.20 28.49
C ALA A 339 -15.99 -2.02 29.20
N LEU A 340 -17.12 -1.56 28.65
CA LEU A 340 -17.92 -0.49 29.27
C LEU A 340 -18.48 -0.92 30.64
N GLN A 341 -19.02 -2.14 30.74
CA GLN A 341 -19.55 -2.68 31.99
C GLN A 341 -18.48 -2.86 33.07
N ALA A 342 -17.27 -3.25 32.67
CA ALA A 342 -16.13 -3.37 33.56
C ALA A 342 -15.57 -2.00 34.01
N GLY A 343 -16.00 -0.90 33.37
CA GLY A 343 -15.56 0.46 33.73
C GLY A 343 -14.10 0.74 33.40
N VAL A 344 -13.49 -0.01 32.48
CA VAL A 344 -12.08 0.22 32.11
C VAL A 344 -11.91 1.58 31.43
N ARG A 345 -10.73 2.19 31.60
CA ARG A 345 -10.39 3.48 30.98
C ARG A 345 -9.55 3.33 29.71
N VAL A 346 -9.07 2.12 29.46
CA VAL A 346 -8.33 1.73 28.26
C VAL A 346 -8.85 0.37 27.80
N THR A 347 -9.13 0.27 26.50
CA THR A 347 -9.43 -0.97 25.79
C THR A 347 -8.62 -0.96 24.49
N GLY A 348 -9.04 -1.65 23.43
CA GLY A 348 -8.33 -1.65 22.16
C GLY A 348 -8.82 -2.72 21.21
N CYS A 349 -7.94 -3.12 20.30
CA CYS A 349 -8.15 -4.29 19.45
C CYS A 349 -6.89 -5.17 19.44
N THR A 350 -7.09 -6.45 19.13
CA THR A 350 -6.03 -7.46 19.05
C THR A 350 -6.14 -8.24 17.76
N VAL A 351 -5.03 -8.32 17.00
CA VAL A 351 -4.87 -9.28 15.91
C VAL A 351 -4.08 -10.47 16.44
N HIS A 352 -4.58 -11.67 16.23
CA HIS A 352 -3.96 -12.90 16.72
C HIS A 352 -4.09 -14.04 15.73
N PHE A 353 -3.22 -15.03 15.84
CA PHE A 353 -3.45 -16.33 15.21
C PHE A 353 -4.67 -17.00 15.84
N VAL A 354 -5.50 -17.64 15.04
CA VAL A 354 -6.66 -18.38 15.54
C VAL A 354 -6.21 -19.74 16.08
N ALA A 355 -6.67 -20.06 17.28
CA ALA A 355 -6.51 -21.36 17.93
C ALA A 355 -7.88 -22.03 18.12
N GLU A 356 -7.90 -23.31 18.52
CA GLU A 356 -9.17 -24.02 18.78
C GLU A 356 -9.95 -23.40 19.94
N GLU A 357 -9.23 -22.94 20.97
CA GLU A 357 -9.82 -22.10 22.00
C GLU A 357 -10.08 -20.70 21.44
N VAL A 358 -11.32 -20.24 21.58
CA VAL A 358 -11.79 -18.95 21.09
C VAL A 358 -10.99 -17.81 21.73
N ASP A 359 -10.49 -16.91 20.89
CA ASP A 359 -9.76 -15.69 21.27
C ASP A 359 -8.56 -15.94 22.22
N ALA A 360 -7.86 -17.07 22.03
CA ALA A 360 -6.75 -17.49 22.88
C ALA A 360 -5.43 -17.73 22.13
N GLY A 361 -5.42 -17.59 20.80
CA GLY A 361 -4.20 -17.83 20.03
C GLY A 361 -3.19 -16.68 20.14
N ALA A 362 -1.98 -16.92 19.63
CA ALA A 362 -0.84 -16.04 19.85
C ALA A 362 -1.05 -14.64 19.24
N ILE A 363 -0.80 -13.61 20.06
CA ILE A 363 -1.11 -12.20 19.77
C ILE A 363 -0.01 -11.56 18.92
N ILE A 364 -0.36 -11.04 17.74
CA ILE A 364 0.58 -10.47 16.75
C ILE A 364 0.71 -8.95 16.90
N VAL A 365 -0.42 -8.25 16.93
CA VAL A 365 -0.50 -6.79 17.07
C VAL A 365 -1.63 -6.44 18.02
N GLN A 366 -1.40 -5.48 18.90
CA GLN A 366 -2.43 -4.83 19.70
C GLN A 366 -2.35 -3.32 19.52
N GLU A 367 -3.50 -2.66 19.57
CA GLU A 367 -3.57 -1.21 19.61
C GLU A 367 -4.53 -0.77 20.70
N ALA A 368 -4.05 0.08 21.61
CA ALA A 368 -4.81 0.58 22.74
C ALA A 368 -5.64 1.80 22.34
N VAL A 369 -6.84 1.89 22.91
CA VAL A 369 -7.84 2.92 22.65
C VAL A 369 -8.40 3.41 23.99
N PRO A 370 -8.48 4.73 24.24
CA PRO A 370 -9.08 5.25 25.46
C PRO A 370 -10.59 5.05 25.47
N VAL A 371 -11.13 4.75 26.66
CA VAL A 371 -12.57 4.77 26.94
C VAL A 371 -12.90 6.11 27.59
N MET A 372 -13.72 6.92 26.93
CA MET A 372 -14.07 8.26 27.37
C MET A 372 -15.19 8.21 28.43
N VAL A 373 -15.33 9.29 29.20
CA VAL A 373 -16.51 9.41 30.09
C VAL A 373 -17.74 9.62 29.21
N GLY A 374 -18.77 8.81 29.42
CA GLY A 374 -20.01 8.88 28.65
C GLY A 374 -19.99 8.15 27.30
N ASP A 375 -18.96 7.34 27.01
CA ASP A 375 -18.96 6.49 25.82
C ASP A 375 -20.18 5.55 25.81
N THR A 376 -20.77 5.39 24.63
CA THR A 376 -21.73 4.34 24.33
C THR A 376 -21.01 3.17 23.66
N GLU A 377 -21.69 2.02 23.51
CA GLU A 377 -21.13 0.88 22.78
C GLU A 377 -20.79 1.26 21.33
N GLU A 378 -21.60 2.11 20.70
CA GLU A 378 -21.38 2.62 19.34
C GLU A 378 -20.16 3.53 19.26
N SER A 379 -20.06 4.56 20.12
CA SER A 379 -18.93 5.50 20.08
C SER A 379 -17.60 4.82 20.39
N LEU A 380 -17.61 3.84 21.31
CA LEU A 380 -16.44 3.03 21.60
C LEU A 380 -16.10 2.09 20.44
N SER A 381 -17.10 1.44 19.84
CA SER A 381 -16.89 0.55 18.69
C SER A 381 -16.30 1.29 17.49
N ASP A 382 -16.76 2.50 17.22
CA ASP A 382 -16.20 3.32 16.13
C ASP A 382 -14.72 3.65 16.36
N ARG A 383 -14.36 4.00 17.60
CA ARG A 383 -12.96 4.30 17.96
C ARG A 383 -12.07 3.06 17.91
N ILE A 384 -12.56 1.92 18.39
CA ILE A 384 -11.84 0.64 18.29
C ILE A 384 -11.66 0.26 16.81
N ARG A 385 -12.69 0.42 15.99
CA ARG A 385 -12.64 0.11 14.55
C ARG A 385 -11.59 0.93 13.80
N GLU A 386 -11.36 2.18 14.17
CA GLU A 386 -10.24 2.96 13.60
C GLU A 386 -8.87 2.35 13.92
N ALA A 387 -8.71 1.80 15.13
CA ALA A 387 -7.50 1.07 15.52
C ALA A 387 -7.40 -0.27 14.78
N GLU A 388 -8.50 -1.01 14.62
CA GLU A 388 -8.52 -2.25 13.83
C GLU A 388 -8.03 -2.03 12.39
N HIS A 389 -8.44 -0.92 11.77
CA HIS A 389 -8.03 -0.55 10.42
C HIS A 389 -6.52 -0.25 10.29
N ARG A 390 -5.79 -0.10 11.40
CA ARG A 390 -4.32 0.01 11.43
C ARG A 390 -3.68 -1.31 11.85
N ALA A 391 -4.18 -1.91 12.93
CA ALA A 391 -3.64 -3.13 13.50
C ALA A 391 -3.73 -4.32 12.54
N PHE A 392 -4.87 -4.52 11.88
CA PHE A 392 -5.09 -5.69 11.03
C PHE A 392 -4.21 -5.68 9.75
N PRO A 393 -4.11 -4.57 9.00
CA PRO A 393 -3.11 -4.44 7.93
C PRO A 393 -1.66 -4.64 8.38
N ALA A 394 -1.28 -4.12 9.55
CA ALA A 394 0.08 -4.27 10.07
C ALA A 394 0.40 -5.75 10.37
N ALA A 395 -0.51 -6.46 11.02
CA ALA A 395 -0.36 -7.89 11.28
C ALA A 395 -0.34 -8.73 10.00
N LEU A 396 -1.18 -8.40 9.01
CA LEU A 396 -1.15 -9.04 7.69
C LEU A 396 0.25 -8.92 7.06
N GLU A 397 0.85 -7.73 7.08
CA GLU A 397 2.18 -7.52 6.49
C GLU A 397 3.29 -8.25 7.26
N LEU A 398 3.24 -8.24 8.60
CA LEU A 398 4.20 -8.96 9.44
C LEU A 398 4.21 -10.47 9.15
N VAL A 399 3.04 -11.07 8.97
CA VAL A 399 2.92 -12.50 8.69
C VAL A 399 3.25 -12.81 7.23
N SER A 400 2.72 -12.03 6.28
CA SER A 400 2.95 -12.27 4.84
C SER A 400 4.39 -12.04 4.38
N SER A 401 5.11 -11.09 5.01
CA SER A 401 6.56 -10.91 4.80
C SER A 401 7.41 -12.00 5.45
N GLY A 402 6.82 -12.84 6.30
CA GLY A 402 7.52 -13.83 7.11
C GLY A 402 8.31 -13.24 8.28
N SER A 403 8.11 -11.96 8.62
CA SER A 403 8.72 -11.31 9.79
C SER A 403 8.20 -11.91 11.10
N VAL A 404 6.93 -12.33 11.11
CA VAL A 404 6.27 -13.00 12.23
C VAL A 404 5.73 -14.35 11.77
N LEU A 405 6.01 -15.38 12.54
CA LEU A 405 5.50 -16.74 12.36
C LEU A 405 4.98 -17.30 13.68
N LEU A 406 4.10 -18.30 13.60
CA LEU A 406 3.74 -19.12 14.77
C LEU A 406 4.81 -20.22 14.94
N GLY A 407 5.45 -20.26 16.10
CA GLY A 407 6.41 -21.30 16.47
C GLY A 407 5.74 -22.61 16.84
N ASP A 408 6.53 -23.69 16.85
CA ASP A 408 6.05 -25.04 17.19
C ASP A 408 5.58 -25.16 18.66
N ASP A 409 6.04 -24.25 19.53
CA ASP A 409 5.63 -24.12 20.93
C ASP A 409 4.32 -23.35 21.12
N GLY A 410 3.70 -22.88 20.02
CA GLY A 410 2.48 -22.08 20.02
C GLY A 410 2.71 -20.59 20.30
N ASN A 411 3.96 -20.13 20.47
CA ASN A 411 4.30 -18.73 20.68
C ASN A 411 4.66 -18.02 19.37
N ILE A 412 4.71 -16.69 19.39
CA ILE A 412 5.18 -15.93 18.24
C ILE A 412 6.70 -15.97 18.12
N CYS A 413 7.18 -16.28 16.93
CA CYS A 413 8.58 -16.13 16.53
C CYS A 413 8.74 -14.88 15.65
N TRP A 414 9.55 -13.93 16.12
CA TRP A 414 10.01 -12.80 15.32
C TRP A 414 11.31 -13.17 14.62
N LYS A 415 11.34 -13.18 13.29
CA LYS A 415 12.60 -13.32 12.57
C LYS A 415 13.42 -12.05 12.80
N SER A 416 14.55 -12.19 13.50
CA SER A 416 15.48 -11.09 13.71
C SER A 416 15.94 -10.57 12.34
N GLN A 417 15.69 -9.29 12.05
CA GLN A 417 16.37 -8.64 10.94
C GLN A 417 17.84 -8.58 11.34
N ASN A 418 18.69 -9.39 10.70
CA ASN A 418 20.14 -9.32 10.90
C ASN A 418 20.57 -7.84 10.78
N LYS A 419 21.19 -7.37 11.86
CA LYS A 419 21.69 -5.99 12.05
C LYS A 419 22.63 -5.54 10.95
#